data_AF-A0A4S8KUF8-F1
#
_entry.id   AF-A0A4S8KUF8-F1
#
_cell.length_a   1.000
_cell.length_b   1.000
_cell.length_c   1.000
_cell.angle_alpha   90.00
_cell.angle_beta   90.00
_cell.angle_gamma   90.00
#
_symmetry.space_group_name_H-M   'P 1'
#
loop_
_entity.id
_entity.type
_entity.pdbx_description
1 polymer ?
#
loop_
_entity_poly.entity_id
_entity_poly.type
_entity_poly.pdbx_seq_one_letter_code
_entity_poly.pdbx_strand_id
1 'polypeptide(L)'
;MLEWDATANSVAFRDPYILLFDTRFIEVRQIQTGRLIQIIPGENFNCLWDGSGVETPRDKSKSQDVAIHGVMTVKDPVSNVIVQNVFELVHKKSM
;
A
#
# COMPACT_ATOMS: atom_id res chain seq x y z
N MET A 1 -10.11 12.32 -18.83
CA MET A 1 -10.72 11.60 -17.70
C MET A 1 -9.85 10.38 -17.43
N LEU A 2 -9.40 10.19 -16.20
CA LEU A 2 -8.67 8.99 -15.79
C LEU A 2 -9.71 8.07 -15.16
N GLU A 3 -10.02 6.96 -15.83
CA GLU A 3 -10.91 5.94 -15.27
C GLU A 3 -10.10 4.90 -14.53
N TRP A 4 -10.56 4.58 -13.33
CA TRP A 4 -9.98 3.58 -12.46
C TRP A 4 -10.86 2.35 -12.54
N ASP A 5 -10.29 1.21 -12.94
CA ASP A 5 -11.02 -0.05 -13.11
C ASP A 5 -11.30 -0.74 -11.74
N ALA A 6 -10.70 -0.23 -10.67
CA ALA A 6 -10.81 -0.76 -9.32
C ALA A 6 -11.75 0.07 -8.44
N THR A 7 -12.73 -0.58 -7.80
CA THR A 7 -13.45 -0.05 -6.63
C THR A 7 -12.52 -0.10 -5.42
N ALA A 8 -11.56 0.82 -5.35
CA ALA A 8 -10.64 0.90 -4.23
C ALA A 8 -11.42 1.15 -2.92
N ASN A 9 -11.26 0.27 -1.95
CA ASN A 9 -11.87 0.40 -0.62
C ASN A 9 -11.14 1.45 0.23
N SER A 10 -9.84 1.62 0.01
CA SER A 10 -9.02 2.62 0.66
C SER A 10 -7.88 3.08 -0.26
N VAL A 11 -7.33 4.24 0.05
CA VAL A 11 -6.30 4.90 -0.74
C VAL A 11 -5.20 5.37 0.20
N ALA A 12 -3.95 5.23 -0.20
CA ALA A 12 -2.81 5.82 0.48
C ALA A 12 -1.97 6.65 -0.49
N PHE A 13 -1.46 7.79 -0.01
CA PHE A 13 -0.60 8.66 -0.79
C PHE A 13 0.83 8.63 -0.26
N ARG A 14 1.78 8.33 -1.15
CA ARG A 14 3.20 8.35 -0.85
C ARG A 14 3.96 8.85 -2.07
N ASP A 15 4.29 10.14 -2.07
CA ASP A 15 4.97 10.79 -3.20
C ASP A 15 6.14 9.94 -3.76
N PRO A 16 6.22 9.74 -5.09
CA PRO A 16 5.34 10.25 -6.15
C PRO A 16 4.18 9.32 -6.53
N TYR A 17 3.75 8.43 -5.63
CA TYR A 17 2.78 7.38 -5.89
C TYR A 17 1.47 7.51 -5.11
N ILE A 18 0.41 6.98 -5.71
CA ILE A 18 -0.87 6.69 -5.07
C ILE A 18 -1.09 5.18 -5.11
N LEU A 19 -1.57 4.64 -3.99
CA LEU A 19 -1.87 3.22 -3.82
C LEU A 19 -3.37 3.07 -3.63
N LEU A 20 -3.98 2.23 -4.46
CA LEU A 20 -5.40 1.93 -4.44
C LEU A 20 -5.59 0.50 -3.95
N PHE A 21 -6.25 0.32 -2.81
CA PHE A 21 -6.48 -0.98 -2.20
C PHE A 21 -7.83 -1.54 -2.66
N ASP A 22 -7.80 -2.48 -3.60
CA ASP A 22 -8.94 -3.38 -3.90
C ASP A 22 -8.79 -4.65 -3.05
N THR A 23 -9.88 -5.36 -2.78
CA THR A 23 -9.78 -6.62 -2.00
C THR A 23 -8.94 -7.68 -2.68
N ARG A 24 -8.71 -7.60 -3.99
CA ARG A 24 -7.97 -8.59 -4.79
C ARG A 24 -6.55 -8.16 -5.16
N PHE A 25 -6.26 -6.86 -5.09
CA PHE A 25 -4.94 -6.33 -5.43
C PHE A 25 -4.75 -4.91 -4.91
N ILE A 26 -3.49 -4.52 -4.80
CA ILE A 26 -3.10 -3.12 -4.62
C ILE A 26 -2.58 -2.59 -5.95
N GLU A 27 -3.19 -1.53 -6.45
CA GLU A 27 -2.78 -0.87 -7.67
C GLU A 27 -1.94 0.37 -7.33
N VAL A 28 -0.69 0.38 -7.81
CA VAL A 28 0.28 1.46 -7.55
C VAL A 28 0.44 2.29 -8.81
N ARG A 29 0.15 3.60 -8.71
CA ARG A 29 0.26 4.54 -9.83
C ARG A 29 1.12 5.74 -9.50
N GLN A 30 1.77 6.29 -10.51
CA GLN A 30 2.43 7.59 -10.37
C GLN A 30 1.38 8.71 -10.37
N ILE A 31 1.39 9.58 -9.37
CA ILE A 31 0.33 10.58 -9.15
C ILE A 31 0.24 11.60 -10.30
N GLN A 32 1.38 12.03 -10.83
CA GLN A 32 1.42 13.09 -11.84
C GLN A 32 0.90 12.64 -13.21
N THR A 33 1.20 11.40 -13.60
CA THR A 33 0.88 10.89 -14.94
C THR A 33 -0.30 9.93 -14.95
N GLY A 34 -0.70 9.41 -13.79
CA GLY A 34 -1.64 8.30 -13.68
C GLY A 34 -1.12 6.98 -14.26
N ARG A 35 0.18 6.90 -14.58
CA ARG A 35 0.79 5.68 -15.13
C ARG A 35 0.75 4.56 -14.09
N LEU A 36 0.27 3.39 -14.50
CA LEU A 36 0.37 2.17 -13.71
C LEU A 36 1.85 1.79 -13.55
N ILE A 37 2.30 1.66 -12.30
CA ILE A 37 3.68 1.29 -11.94
C ILE A 37 3.74 -0.18 -11.59
N GLN A 38 2.78 -0.66 -10.80
CA GLN A 38 2.76 -2.03 -10.30
C GLN A 38 1.35 -2.45 -9.90
N ILE A 39 1.07 -3.75 -10.01
CA ILE A 39 -0.05 -4.42 -9.34
C ILE A 39 0.54 -5.40 -8.32
N ILE A 40 0.08 -5.35 -7.07
CA ILE A 40 0.45 -6.29 -6.01
C ILE A 40 -0.73 -7.24 -5.78
N PRO A 41 -0.64 -8.52 -6.17
CA PRO A 41 -1.75 -9.46 -6.03
C PRO A 41 -1.88 -9.99 -4.59
N GLY A 42 -3.10 -10.37 -4.21
CA GLY A 42 -3.40 -10.96 -2.91
C GLY A 42 -4.91 -10.99 -2.64
N GLU A 43 -5.30 -11.25 -1.38
CA GLU A 43 -6.72 -11.34 -1.03
C GLU A 43 -7.03 -10.56 0.26
N ASN A 44 -8.23 -9.99 0.30
CA ASN A 44 -8.78 -9.20 1.40
C ASN A 44 -7.83 -8.10 1.90
N PHE A 45 -7.26 -7.33 0.97
CA PHE A 45 -6.45 -6.18 1.35
C PHE A 45 -7.28 -5.10 2.05
N ASN A 46 -6.69 -4.49 3.08
CA ASN A 46 -7.18 -3.25 3.68
C ASN A 46 -6.02 -2.38 4.18
N CYS A 47 -6.08 -1.07 3.98
CA CYS A 47 -5.11 -0.13 4.55
C CYS A 47 -5.45 0.12 6.02
N LEU A 48 -4.46 -0.06 6.90
CA LEU A 48 -4.60 0.25 8.33
C LEU A 48 -4.04 1.63 8.68
N TRP A 49 -2.92 1.99 8.05
CA TRP A 49 -2.27 3.28 8.28
C TRP A 49 -1.52 3.71 7.03
N ASP A 50 -1.78 4.93 6.57
CA ASP A 50 -1.26 5.49 5.33
C ASP A 50 -0.02 6.40 5.53
N GLY A 51 0.47 6.49 6.77
CA GLY A 51 1.58 7.38 7.10
C GLY A 51 1.15 8.77 7.58
N SER A 52 -0.14 9.10 7.52
CA SER A 52 -0.66 10.40 7.98
C SER A 52 -0.82 10.43 9.51
N GLY A 53 -0.67 11.61 10.12
CA GLY A 53 -0.99 11.84 11.53
C GLY A 53 0.10 11.55 12.56
N VAL A 54 1.28 11.06 12.17
CA VAL A 54 2.43 10.93 13.10
C VAL A 54 3.26 12.21 13.07
N GLU A 55 2.91 13.16 13.93
CA GLU A 55 3.82 14.25 14.33
C GLU A 55 4.85 13.70 15.33
N THR A 56 5.78 12.86 14.88
CA THR A 56 7.00 12.64 15.67
C THR A 56 7.76 13.97 15.75
N PRO A 57 8.38 14.32 16.90
CA PRO A 57 9.27 15.47 17.00
C PRO A 57 10.32 15.36 15.89
N ARG A 58 10.13 16.15 14.83
CA ARG A 58 10.82 15.99 13.55
C ARG A 58 12.31 16.25 13.74
N ASP A 59 13.08 15.17 13.87
CA ASP A 59 14.46 15.21 13.45
C ASP A 59 14.48 15.20 11.91
N LYS A 60 14.38 16.40 11.32
CA LYS A 60 14.38 16.63 9.87
C LYS A 60 15.62 16.04 9.16
N SER A 61 16.63 15.61 9.92
CA SER A 61 17.84 14.97 9.41
C SER A 61 17.62 13.52 8.95
N LYS A 62 16.56 12.86 9.41
CA LYS A 62 16.19 11.51 8.97
C LYS A 62 14.89 11.59 8.18
N SER A 63 15.01 11.54 6.85
CA SER A 63 13.92 11.15 5.95
C SER A 63 13.45 9.78 6.40
N GLN A 64 12.51 9.71 7.34
CA GLN A 64 11.83 8.46 7.64
C GLN A 64 11.08 8.10 6.36
N ASP A 65 11.46 6.99 5.76
CA ASP A 65 10.68 6.34 4.73
C ASP A 65 9.42 5.82 5.42
N VAL A 66 8.44 6.71 5.61
CA VAL A 66 7.16 6.39 6.25
C VAL A 66 6.49 5.33 5.40
N ALA A 67 6.26 4.18 5.99
CA ALA A 67 5.71 3.04 5.31
C ALA A 67 4.20 2.95 5.51
N ILE A 68 3.53 2.40 4.51
CA ILE A 68 2.08 2.15 4.56
C ILE A 68 1.87 0.78 5.18
N HIS A 69 1.00 0.69 6.18
CA HIS A 69 0.67 -0.56 6.84
C HIS A 69 -0.69 -1.04 6.37
N GLY A 70 -0.76 -2.32 6.02
CA GLY A 70 -1.98 -2.96 5.56
C GLY A 70 -2.18 -4.33 6.18
N VAL A 71 -3.36 -4.89 5.96
CA VAL A 71 -3.67 -6.29 6.25
C VAL A 71 -4.05 -7.01 4.98
N MET A 72 -3.71 -8.28 4.91
CA MET A 72 -4.14 -9.18 3.85
C MET A 72 -4.48 -10.54 4.44
N THR A 73 -5.25 -11.31 3.69
CA THR A 73 -5.41 -12.74 3.94
C THR A 73 -4.29 -13.50 3.24
N VAL A 74 -3.68 -14.43 3.96
CA VAL A 74 -2.76 -15.42 3.40
C VAL A 74 -3.32 -16.81 3.70
N LYS A 75 -3.45 -17.63 2.66
CA LYS A 75 -3.83 -19.03 2.83
C LYS A 75 -2.56 -19.85 3.04
N ASP A 76 -2.50 -20.59 4.14
CA ASP A 76 -1.45 -21.57 4.38
C ASP A 76 -1.61 -22.73 3.38
N PRO A 77 -0.60 -23.02 2.54
CA PRO A 77 -0.70 -24.05 1.50
C PRO A 77 -0.74 -25.47 2.07
N VAL A 78 -0.28 -25.68 3.30
CA VAL A 78 -0.19 -26.99 3.97
C VAL A 78 -1.42 -27.25 4.83
N SER A 79 -1.82 -26.27 5.65
CA SER A 79 -2.88 -26.47 6.66
C SER A 79 -4.28 -26.07 6.20
N ASN A 80 -4.42 -25.43 5.02
CA ASN A 80 -5.66 -24.78 4.56
C ASN A 80 -6.22 -23.73 5.55
N VAL A 81 -5.43 -23.33 6.55
CA VAL A 81 -5.80 -22.27 7.48
C VAL A 81 -5.68 -20.92 6.77
N ILE A 82 -6.70 -20.09 6.95
CA ILE A 82 -6.74 -18.72 6.48
C ILE A 82 -6.23 -17.85 7.64
N VAL A 83 -5.10 -17.16 7.43
CA VAL A 83 -4.53 -16.24 8.42
C VAL A 83 -4.60 -14.81 7.92
N GLN A 84 -4.79 -13.86 8.84
CA GLN A 84 -4.69 -12.45 8.56
C GLN A 84 -3.26 -11.98 8.89
N ASN A 85 -2.55 -11.48 7.88
CA ASN A 85 -1.20 -10.95 8.04
C ASN A 85 -1.23 -9.43 7.98
N VAL A 86 -0.49 -8.79 8.88
CA VAL A 86 -0.14 -7.37 8.78
C VAL A 86 1.14 -7.26 7.95
N PHE A 87 1.16 -6.33 7.00
CA PHE A 87 2.33 -6.07 6.16
C PHE A 87 2.63 -4.57 6.08
N GLU A 88 3.86 -4.30 5.67
CA GLU A 88 4.39 -2.94 5.48
C GLU A 88 4.81 -2.77 4.02
N LEU A 89 4.35 -1.70 3.38
CA LEU A 89 4.81 -1.27 2.06
C LEU A 89 5.83 -0.15 2.22
N VAL A 90 7.07 -0.48 1.89
CA VAL A 90 8.20 0.44 1.91
C VAL A 90 8.59 0.85 0.49
N HIS A 91 8.90 2.12 0.31
CA HIS A 91 9.53 2.57 -0.94
C HIS A 91 11.01 2.16 -0.93
N LYS A 92 11.40 1.22 -1.79
CA LYS A 92 12.82 0.88 -1.96
C LYS A 92 13.47 1.91 -2.88
N LYS A 93 14.40 2.71 -2.34
CA LYS A 93 15.32 3.51 -3.15
C LYS A 93 16.24 2.54 -3.91
N SER A 94 16.35 2.71 -5.23
CA SER A 94 17.34 1.97 -6.01
C SER A 94 18.72 2.35 -5.51
N MET A 95 19.57 1.34 -5.23
CA MET A 95 21.01 1.54 -5.04
C MET A 95 21.67 2.02 -6.32
#